data_AF-A0A964LSX3-F1
#
_entry.id   AF-A0A964LSX3-F1
#
_cell.length_a   1.000
_cell.length_b   1.000
_cell.length_c   1.000
_cell.angle_alpha   90.00
_cell.angle_beta   90.00
_cell.angle_gamma   90.00
#
_symmetry.space_group_name_H-M   'P 1'
#
loop_
_entity.id
_entity.type
_entity.pdbx_description
1 polymer ?
#
loop_
_entity_poly.entity_id
_entity_poly.type
_entity_poly.pdbx_seq_one_letter_code
_entity_poly.pdbx_strand_id
1 'polypeptide(L)'
;MGIFAVGSAGIYFFRDVSDVAGGFGSSEGSLIVNINTAGIDELETLPGIGPALASLIVTGRPYAIVDELDRVRGIGPSLVQSLRPLVTVDGDTRDAE
;
A
#
# COMPACT_ATOMS: atom_id res chain seq x y z
N MET A 1 -28.30 -3.84 40.20
CA MET A 1 -28.57 -4.91 39.23
C MET A 1 -28.67 -4.27 37.86
N GLY A 2 -27.58 -4.31 37.09
CA GLY A 2 -27.45 -3.70 35.77
C GLY A 2 -26.00 -3.89 35.34
N ILE A 3 -25.80 -4.61 34.24
CA ILE A 3 -24.63 -5.42 33.91
C ILE A 3 -23.87 -4.85 32.69
N PHE A 4 -22.53 -4.86 32.78
CA PHE A 4 -21.47 -5.09 31.75
C PHE A 4 -21.36 -4.25 30.44
N ALA A 5 -20.12 -3.72 30.25
CA ALA A 5 -19.21 -3.83 29.08
C ALA A 5 -19.66 -3.22 27.72
N VAL A 6 -18.83 -2.73 26.79
CA VAL A 6 -17.39 -2.56 26.50
C VAL A 6 -17.34 -1.63 25.27
N GLY A 7 -16.28 -0.87 25.05
CA GLY A 7 -16.10 -0.23 23.74
C GLY A 7 -15.03 0.85 23.71
N SER A 8 -13.79 0.42 23.61
CA SER A 8 -12.59 1.25 23.49
C SER A 8 -12.70 2.27 22.36
N ALA A 9 -13.01 3.53 22.68
CA ALA A 9 -12.73 4.66 21.79
C ALA A 9 -11.29 5.10 22.06
N GLY A 10 -10.36 4.34 21.48
CA GLY A 10 -8.98 4.75 21.33
C GLY A 10 -8.95 6.07 20.57
N ILE A 11 -8.85 7.14 21.33
CA ILE A 11 -8.33 8.44 20.95
C ILE A 11 -7.10 8.16 20.09
N TYR A 12 -7.22 8.23 18.77
CA TYR A 12 -6.06 8.27 17.90
C TYR A 12 -5.42 9.63 18.16
N PHE A 13 -4.51 9.57 19.12
CA PHE A 13 -3.54 10.57 19.49
C PHE A 13 -2.60 10.78 18.29
N PHE A 14 -3.08 11.46 17.25
CA PHE A 14 -2.18 12.08 16.28
C PHE A 14 -1.71 13.40 16.90
N ARG A 15 -0.83 13.23 17.88
CA ARG A 15 -0.01 14.30 18.44
C ARG A 15 0.81 14.89 17.31
N ASP A 16 0.75 16.21 17.20
CA ASP A 16 1.79 17.10 16.67
C ASP A 16 3.09 16.36 16.33
N VAL A 17 3.28 16.08 15.04
CA VAL A 17 4.62 15.97 14.47
C VAL A 17 4.91 17.35 13.88
N SER A 18 5.38 18.23 14.75
CA SER A 18 6.15 19.40 14.34
C SER A 18 7.43 18.88 13.67
N ASP A 19 7.71 19.35 12.46
CA ASP A 19 9.01 19.21 11.77
C ASP A 19 9.66 17.82 11.79
N VAL A 20 9.23 16.95 10.87
CA VAL A 20 10.19 16.06 10.21
C VAL A 20 10.44 16.61 8.81
N ALA A 21 11.51 17.40 8.69
CA ALA A 21 12.20 17.65 7.44
C ALA A 21 12.84 16.32 6.97
N GLY A 22 12.00 15.39 6.50
CA GLY A 22 12.41 14.16 5.83
C GLY A 22 12.08 14.34 4.36
N GLY A 23 13.10 14.56 3.54
CA GLY A 23 12.96 14.83 2.11
C GLY A 23 12.02 13.85 1.43
N PHE A 24 10.92 14.37 0.90
CA PHE A 24 10.15 13.69 -0.13
C PHE A 24 11.06 13.63 -1.35
N GLY A 25 11.79 12.51 -1.46
CA GLY A 25 12.61 12.22 -2.61
C GLY A 25 11.77 12.39 -3.86
N SER A 26 12.07 13.45 -4.60
CA SER A 26 11.59 13.64 -5.95
C SER A 26 12.11 12.49 -6.78
N SER A 27 11.24 11.55 -7.12
CA SER A 27 11.41 10.73 -8.31
C SER A 27 10.31 11.14 -9.26
N GLU A 28 10.55 12.22 -10.00
CA GLU A 28 9.93 12.38 -11.32
C GLU A 28 10.43 11.21 -12.17
N GLY A 29 9.60 10.17 -12.29
CA GLY A 29 9.95 8.97 -13.01
C GLY A 29 9.01 7.84 -12.68
N SER A 30 7.99 7.69 -13.52
CA SER A 30 6.98 6.62 -13.52
C SER A 30 5.80 6.77 -12.55
N LEU A 31 4.60 6.86 -13.12
CA LEU A 31 3.28 6.70 -12.47
C LEU A 31 3.07 5.28 -11.89
N ILE A 32 4.14 4.52 -11.70
CA ILE A 32 4.15 3.07 -11.48
C ILE A 32 4.53 2.82 -10.02
N VAL A 33 3.57 2.33 -9.24
CA VAL A 33 3.72 2.09 -7.81
C VAL A 33 4.47 0.77 -7.59
N ASN A 34 5.56 0.81 -6.81
CA ASN A 34 6.30 -0.42 -6.52
C ASN A 34 5.66 -1.18 -5.35
N ILE A 35 5.13 -2.39 -5.56
CA ILE A 35 4.38 -3.11 -4.51
C ILE A 35 5.23 -3.61 -3.33
N ASN A 36 6.56 -3.73 -3.52
CA ASN A 36 7.49 -4.14 -2.48
C ASN A 36 7.94 -2.98 -1.60
N THR A 37 7.98 -1.75 -2.14
CA THR A 37 8.48 -0.57 -1.43
C THR A 37 7.42 0.47 -1.11
N ALA A 38 6.28 0.47 -1.82
CA ALA A 38 5.23 1.48 -1.66
C ALA A 38 4.67 1.51 -0.24
N GLY A 39 4.26 2.70 0.19
CA GLY A 39 3.47 2.90 1.40
C GLY A 39 2.05 2.37 1.27
N ILE A 40 1.32 2.39 2.38
CA ILE A 40 -0.11 2.04 2.41
C ILE A 40 -0.90 3.04 1.56
N ASP A 41 -0.70 4.35 1.74
CA ASP A 41 -1.26 5.40 0.89
C ASP A 41 -0.91 5.20 -0.60
N GLU A 42 0.36 4.85 -0.88
CA GLU A 42 0.88 4.32 -2.16
C GLU A 42 -0.11 3.38 -2.85
N LEU A 43 -0.40 2.29 -2.14
CA LEU A 43 -1.22 1.20 -2.63
C LEU A 43 -2.71 1.56 -2.68
N GLU A 44 -3.20 2.42 -1.77
CA GLU A 44 -4.59 2.89 -1.75
C GLU A 44 -4.95 3.79 -2.94
N THR A 45 -3.96 4.38 -3.60
CA THR A 45 -4.19 5.13 -4.85
C THR A 45 -4.62 4.22 -6.01
N LEU A 46 -4.37 2.91 -5.90
CA LEU A 46 -4.65 1.96 -6.95
C LEU A 46 -6.15 1.60 -7.00
N PRO A 47 -6.73 1.47 -8.21
CA PRO A 47 -8.15 1.19 -8.36
C PRO A 47 -8.52 -0.17 -7.76
N GLY A 48 -9.38 -0.16 -6.75
CA GLY A 48 -9.85 -1.37 -6.06
C GLY A 48 -8.97 -1.85 -4.92
N ILE A 49 -7.87 -1.15 -4.59
CA ILE A 49 -7.09 -1.40 -3.38
C ILE A 49 -7.55 -0.43 -2.28
N GLY A 50 -8.15 -0.96 -1.22
CA GLY A 50 -8.49 -0.20 -0.03
C GLY A 50 -7.51 -0.44 1.13
N PRO A 51 -7.68 0.23 2.29
CA PRO A 51 -6.77 0.16 3.43
C PRO A 51 -6.56 -1.27 3.93
N ALA A 52 -7.62 -2.09 3.89
CA ALA A 52 -7.55 -3.49 4.26
C ALA A 52 -6.68 -4.31 3.29
N LEU A 53 -6.80 -4.08 1.99
CA LEU A 53 -6.01 -4.79 0.97
C LEU A 53 -4.56 -4.29 0.97
N ALA A 54 -4.34 -2.98 1.07
CA ALA A 54 -3.01 -2.39 1.17
C ALA A 54 -2.22 -2.98 2.36
N SER A 55 -2.83 -3.10 3.53
CA SER A 55 -2.20 -3.73 4.70
C SER A 55 -1.88 -5.21 4.47
N LEU A 56 -2.76 -5.95 3.79
CA LEU A 56 -2.50 -7.34 3.40
C LEU A 56 -1.35 -7.46 2.41
N ILE A 57 -1.24 -6.52 1.45
CA ILE A 57 -0.12 -6.47 0.52
C ILE A 57 1.19 -6.24 1.28
N VAL A 58 1.24 -5.24 2.16
CA VAL A 58 2.45 -4.96 2.97
C VAL A 58 2.83 -6.18 3.82
N THR A 59 1.85 -6.86 4.41
CA THR A 59 2.07 -8.07 5.23
C THR A 59 2.54 -9.26 4.40
N GLY A 60 2.13 -9.35 3.14
CA GLY A 60 2.45 -10.46 2.23
C GLY A 60 3.79 -10.32 1.49
N ARG A 61 4.56 -9.26 1.76
CA ARG A 61 5.89 -9.04 1.17
C ARG A 61 6.90 -10.13 1.57
N PRO A 62 7.90 -10.42 0.73
CA PRO A 62 8.17 -9.81 -0.59
C PRO A 62 7.42 -10.51 -1.74
N TYR A 63 7.14 -9.75 -2.81
CA TYR A 63 6.55 -10.23 -4.05
C TYR A 63 7.60 -10.30 -5.16
N ALA A 64 7.68 -11.43 -5.86
CA ALA A 64 8.57 -11.62 -6.99
C ALA A 64 7.97 -11.08 -8.30
N ILE A 65 6.65 -11.19 -8.47
CA ILE A 65 5.90 -10.73 -9.66
C ILE A 65 4.55 -10.14 -9.26
N VAL A 66 4.00 -9.24 -10.09
CA VAL A 66 2.68 -8.62 -9.86
C VAL A 66 1.57 -9.67 -9.75
N ASP A 67 1.68 -10.78 -10.48
CA ASP A 67 0.74 -11.90 -10.43
C ASP A 67 0.63 -12.55 -9.04
N GLU A 68 1.63 -12.39 -8.15
CA GLU A 68 1.53 -12.91 -6.78
C GLU A 68 0.51 -12.16 -5.91
N LEU A 69 0.08 -10.97 -6.33
CA LEU A 69 -1.01 -10.25 -5.68
C LEU A 69 -2.32 -11.06 -5.73
N ASP A 70 -2.54 -11.93 -6.71
CA ASP A 70 -3.72 -12.81 -6.80
C ASP A 70 -3.84 -13.76 -5.59
N ARG A 71 -2.73 -14.08 -4.91
CA ARG A 71 -2.75 -14.89 -3.70
C ARG A 71 -3.29 -14.14 -2.48
N VAL A 72 -3.34 -12.81 -2.54
CA VAL A 72 -3.84 -11.97 -1.46
C VAL A 72 -5.36 -12.05 -1.42
N ARG A 73 -5.92 -12.38 -0.25
CA ARG A 73 -7.37 -12.50 -0.07
C ARG A 73 -8.08 -11.19 -0.41
N GLY A 74 -8.89 -11.22 -1.48
CA GLY A 74 -9.65 -10.06 -1.96
C GLY A 74 -9.03 -9.36 -3.17
N ILE A 75 -7.83 -9.74 -3.59
CA ILE A 75 -7.27 -9.38 -4.89
C ILE A 75 -7.52 -10.56 -5.82
N GLY A 76 -8.33 -10.33 -6.86
CA GLY A 76 -8.60 -11.32 -7.89
C GLY A 76 -7.87 -11.03 -9.20
N PRO A 77 -7.92 -11.95 -10.17
CA PRO A 77 -7.16 -11.85 -11.42
C PRO A 77 -7.55 -10.62 -12.24
N SER A 78 -8.82 -10.21 -12.19
CA SER A 78 -9.31 -8.99 -12.84
C SER A 78 -8.65 -7.73 -12.27
N LEU A 79 -8.43 -7.70 -10.97
CA LEU A 79 -7.82 -6.57 -10.28
C LEU A 79 -6.33 -6.54 -10.59
N VAL A 80 -5.63 -7.68 -10.49
CA VAL A 80 -4.23 -7.82 -10.90
C VAL A 80 -4.01 -7.34 -12.34
N GLN A 81 -4.90 -7.68 -13.27
CA GLN A 81 -4.78 -7.26 -14.66
C GLN A 81 -4.92 -5.74 -14.84
N SER A 82 -5.74 -5.09 -14.00
CA SER A 82 -5.90 -3.63 -13.97
C SER A 82 -4.71 -2.94 -13.29
N LEU A 83 -4.09 -3.61 -12.32
CA LEU A 83 -2.93 -3.10 -11.61
C LEU A 83 -1.61 -3.27 -12.36
N ARG A 84 -1.47 -4.33 -13.16
CA ARG A 84 -0.27 -4.63 -13.97
C ARG A 84 0.37 -3.43 -14.69
N PRO A 85 -0.38 -2.53 -15.36
CA PRO A 85 0.21 -1.35 -15.98
C PRO A 85 0.54 -0.20 -15.01
N LEU A 86 0.05 -0.25 -13.78
CA LEU A 86 0.17 0.79 -12.76
C LEU A 86 1.13 0.41 -11.64
N VAL A 87 1.60 -0.84 -11.58
CA VAL A 87 2.43 -1.34 -10.50
C VAL A 87 3.64 -2.13 -11.00
N THR A 88 4.72 -2.09 -10.23
CA THR A 88 5.94 -2.86 -10.50
C THR A 88 6.42 -3.60 -9.24
N VAL A 89 7.24 -4.63 -9.42
CA VAL A 89 7.89 -5.40 -8.35
C VAL A 89 9.37 -5.10 -8.22
N ASP A 90 10.00 -4.73 -9.32
CA ASP A 90 11.43 -4.44 -9.44
C ASP A 90 11.53 -2.95 -9.74
N GLY A 91 12.38 -2.23 -9.01
CA GLY A 91 12.63 -0.82 -9.27
C GLY A 91 13.00 -0.67 -10.73
N ASP A 92 12.16 0.01 -11.51
CA ASP A 92 12.45 0.34 -12.90
C ASP A 92 13.72 1.20 -12.90
N THR A 93 14.85 0.52 -13.01
CA THR A 93 16.16 1.13 -13.26
C THR A 93 16.45 1.00 -14.76
N ARG A 94 15.41 0.98 -15.62
CA ARG A 94 15.60 0.66 -17.04
C ARG A 94 15.43 1.87 -17.96
N ASP A 95 14.90 3.00 -17.47
CA ASP A 95 14.70 4.18 -18.32
C ASP A 95 15.49 5.41 -17.83
N ALA A 96 16.82 5.33 -17.92
CA ALA A 96 17.70 6.49 -18.08
C ALA A 96 19.00 6.06 -18.78
N GLU A 97 18.90 5.62 -20.05
CA GLU A 97 20.02 5.66 -21.00
C GLU A 97 19.83 6.83 -21.98
#